data_AF-A0A1Q7ZMZ4-F1
#
_entry.id   AF-A0A1Q7ZMZ4-F1
#
_cell.length_a   1.000
_cell.length_b   1.000
_cell.length_c   1.000
_cell.angle_alpha   90.00
_cell.angle_beta   90.00
_cell.angle_gamma   90.00
#
_symmetry.space_group_name_H-M   'P 1'
#
loop_
_entity.id
_entity.type
_entity.pdbx_description
1 polymer ?
#
loop_
_entity_poly.entity_id
_entity_poly.type
_entity_poly.pdbx_seq_one_letter_code
_entity_poly.pdbx_strand_id
1 'polypeptide(L)'
;MPGLSQLSRDLQQRPLTYGLVLKFKVRSLRQGLWFRALECQERGLLDAALSWLNNIRSDRLKQVLTRILAKLAKAMSSVLCRLRERGGPMAVRMSELAVQWENQLALSWRFDESFQVCLGAGIV
;
A
#
# COMPACT_ATOMS: atom_id res chain seq x y z
N MET A 1 13.42 -4.77 -1.67
CA MET A 1 12.25 -3.99 -2.09
C MET A 1 12.40 -3.65 -3.56
N PRO A 2 11.46 -4.05 -4.45
CA PRO A 2 11.60 -3.83 -5.88
C PRO A 2 11.50 -2.34 -6.24
N GLY A 3 12.31 -1.90 -7.22
CA GLY A 3 12.38 -0.51 -7.67
C GLY A 3 11.12 -0.05 -8.42
N LEU A 4 10.91 1.26 -8.54
CA LEU A 4 9.77 1.86 -9.27
C LEU A 4 9.63 1.32 -10.70
N SER A 5 10.76 0.99 -11.34
CA SER A 5 10.80 0.39 -12.67
C SER A 5 10.34 -1.07 -12.70
N GLN A 6 10.39 -1.79 -11.58
CA GLN A 6 9.88 -3.16 -11.45
C GLN A 6 8.38 -3.15 -11.15
N LEU A 7 7.91 -2.33 -10.19
CA LEU A 7 6.47 -2.19 -9.92
C LEU A 7 5.69 -1.65 -11.13
N SER A 8 6.29 -0.71 -11.88
CA SER A 8 5.69 -0.23 -13.13
C SER A 8 5.67 -1.31 -14.22
N ARG A 9 6.68 -2.19 -14.28
CA ARG A 9 6.70 -3.33 -15.22
C ARG A 9 5.67 -4.40 -14.83
N ASP A 10 5.57 -4.71 -13.54
CA ASP A 10 4.62 -5.70 -13.02
C ASP A 10 3.16 -5.25 -13.21
N LEU A 11 2.89 -3.95 -13.08
CA LEU A 11 1.58 -3.37 -13.38
C LEU A 11 1.30 -3.24 -14.89
N GLN A 12 2.33 -3.14 -15.74
CA GLN A 12 2.18 -3.17 -17.20
C GLN A 12 1.91 -4.58 -17.74
N GLN A 13 2.46 -5.62 -17.09
CA GLN A 13 2.28 -7.01 -17.49
C GLN A 13 0.95 -7.62 -16.99
N ARG A 14 0.37 -7.07 -15.93
CA ARG A 14 -0.96 -7.49 -15.45
C ARG A 14 -2.07 -6.73 -16.17
N PRO A 15 -3.17 -7.39 -16.59
CA PRO A 15 -4.33 -6.67 -17.08
C PRO A 15 -4.83 -5.71 -15.98
N LEU A 16 -5.04 -4.44 -16.35
CA LEU A 16 -5.68 -3.44 -15.50
C LEU A 16 -7.15 -3.84 -15.32
N THR A 17 -7.40 -4.77 -14.42
CA THR A 17 -8.76 -5.21 -14.09
C THR A 17 -9.40 -4.21 -13.14
N TYR A 18 -10.71 -3.98 -13.29
CA TYR A 18 -11.53 -3.17 -12.39
C TYR A 18 -11.23 -3.44 -10.90
N GLY A 19 -11.17 -4.72 -10.51
CA GLY A 19 -10.91 -5.12 -9.12
C GLY A 19 -9.56 -4.66 -8.57
N LEU A 20 -8.53 -4.52 -9.41
CA LEU A 20 -7.23 -4.01 -9.00
C LEU A 20 -7.29 -2.50 -8.75
N VAL A 21 -7.88 -1.74 -9.67
CA VAL A 21 -8.07 -0.30 -9.53
C VAL A 21 -8.91 0.02 -8.29
N LEU A 22 -9.98 -0.74 -8.06
CA LEU A 22 -10.84 -0.58 -6.90
C LEU A 22 -10.09 -0.87 -5.59
N LYS A 23 -9.29 -1.93 -5.52
CA LYS A 23 -8.44 -2.23 -4.35
C LYS A 23 -7.49 -1.08 -4.03
N PHE A 24 -6.85 -0.51 -5.05
CA PHE A 24 -5.97 0.64 -4.88
C PHE A 24 -6.72 1.87 -4.37
N LYS A 25 -7.90 2.16 -4.91
CA LYS A 25 -8.76 3.25 -4.46
C LYS A 25 -9.17 3.08 -2.99
N VAL A 26 -9.72 1.92 -2.62
CA VAL A 26 -10.14 1.64 -1.23
C VAL A 26 -8.96 1.77 -0.26
N ARG A 27 -7.80 1.21 -0.61
CA ARG A 27 -6.62 1.25 0.27
C ARG A 27 -6.07 2.67 0.43
N SER A 28 -5.98 3.44 -0.65
CA SER A 28 -5.49 4.82 -0.61
C SER A 28 -6.46 5.78 0.10
N LEU A 29 -7.77 5.55 0.01
CA LEU A 29 -8.77 6.27 0.81
C LEU A 29 -8.59 6.03 2.30
N ARG A 30 -8.45 4.77 2.73
CA ARG A 30 -8.21 4.42 4.14
C ARG A 30 -6.94 5.05 4.71
N GLN A 31 -5.91 5.23 3.87
CA GLN A 31 -4.65 5.85 4.27
C GLN A 31 -4.66 7.39 4.13
N GLY A 32 -5.79 8.00 3.72
CA GLY A 32 -5.87 9.45 3.46
C GLY A 32 -4.99 9.93 2.29
N LEU A 33 -4.45 9.01 1.49
CA LEU A 33 -3.53 9.30 0.40
C LEU A 33 -4.25 9.67 -0.88
N TRP A 34 -5.51 9.27 -1.04
CA TRP A 34 -6.30 9.57 -2.24
C TRP A 34 -6.32 11.06 -2.57
N PHE A 35 -6.44 11.93 -1.56
CA PHE A 35 -6.49 13.38 -1.73
C PHE A 35 -5.12 14.06 -1.62
N ARG A 36 -4.14 13.40 -1.00
CA ARG A 36 -2.79 13.97 -0.77
C ARG A 36 -1.81 13.63 -1.89
N ALA A 37 -1.92 12.44 -2.46
CA ALA A 37 -0.98 11.94 -3.47
C ALA A 37 -1.48 12.15 -4.91
N LEU A 38 -2.79 12.34 -5.11
CA LEU A 38 -3.37 12.53 -6.45
C LEU A 38 -3.97 13.91 -6.65
N GLU A 39 -3.78 14.42 -7.87
CA GLU A 39 -4.41 15.64 -8.36
C GLU A 39 -5.88 15.41 -8.71
N CYS A 40 -6.64 16.49 -8.90
CA CYS A 40 -8.08 16.39 -9.21
C CYS A 40 -8.34 15.62 -10.51
N GLN A 41 -7.50 15.85 -11.52
CA GLN A 41 -7.58 15.23 -12.85
C GLN A 41 -7.28 13.73 -12.76
N GLU A 42 -6.26 13.34 -11.99
CA GLU A 42 -5.89 11.94 -11.79
C GLU A 42 -7.01 11.15 -11.10
N ARG A 43 -7.65 11.76 -10.09
CA ARG A 43 -8.82 11.18 -9.39
C ARG A 43 -10.01 11.03 -10.33
N GLY A 44 -10.36 12.09 -11.07
CA GLY A 44 -11.45 12.05 -12.04
C GLY A 44 -11.25 10.97 -13.11
N LEU A 45 -10.01 10.81 -13.59
CA LEU A 45 -9.67 9.76 -14.55
C LEU A 45 -9.82 8.35 -13.97
N LEU A 46 -9.40 8.13 -12.72
CA LEU A 46 -9.59 6.84 -12.04
C LEU A 46 -11.06 6.54 -11.78
N ASP A 47 -11.85 7.54 -11.38
CA ASP A 47 -13.28 7.38 -11.13
C ASP A 47 -14.05 7.07 -12.41
N ALA A 48 -13.74 7.78 -13.51
CA ALA A 48 -14.26 7.45 -14.83
C ALA A 48 -13.82 6.05 -15.30
N ALA A 49 -12.57 5.67 -15.04
CA ALA A 49 -12.08 4.33 -15.34
C ALA A 49 -12.81 3.24 -14.55
N LEU A 50 -13.21 3.51 -13.30
CA LEU A 50 -14.01 2.58 -12.51
C LEU A 50 -15.46 2.52 -12.99
N SER A 51 -16.06 3.63 -13.42
CA SER A 51 -17.47 3.64 -13.82
C SER A 51 -17.73 3.03 -15.21
N TRP A 52 -16.76 3.14 -16.14
CA TRP A 52 -16.99 2.78 -17.55
C TRP A 52 -16.38 1.44 -17.98
N LEU A 53 -15.44 0.85 -17.23
CA LEU A 53 -14.57 -0.18 -17.78
C LEU A 53 -14.60 -1.50 -17.03
N ASN A 54 -15.28 -2.49 -17.63
CA ASN A 54 -14.98 -3.90 -17.42
C ASN A 54 -13.63 -4.30 -18.06
N ASN A 55 -13.17 -3.61 -19.12
CA ASN A 55 -11.87 -3.85 -19.76
C ASN A 55 -11.34 -2.63 -20.58
N ILE A 56 -10.12 -2.16 -20.31
CA ILE A 56 -9.48 -1.02 -21.01
C ILE A 56 -8.84 -1.49 -22.30
N ARG A 57 -9.37 -1.05 -23.45
CA ARG A 57 -8.82 -1.38 -24.78
C ARG A 57 -7.72 -0.41 -25.24
N SER A 58 -7.76 0.85 -24.82
CA SER A 58 -6.78 1.86 -25.24
C SER A 58 -5.47 1.73 -24.47
N ASP A 59 -4.38 1.48 -25.17
CA ASP A 59 -3.05 1.36 -24.56
C ASP A 59 -2.54 2.67 -23.99
N ARG A 60 -2.90 3.80 -24.62
CA ARG A 60 -2.57 5.13 -24.08
C ARG A 60 -3.25 5.37 -22.74
N LEU A 61 -4.52 4.96 -22.60
CA LEU A 61 -5.24 5.07 -21.33
C LEU A 61 -4.66 4.13 -20.26
N LYS A 62 -4.29 2.90 -20.63
CA LYS A 62 -3.57 1.99 -19.71
C LYS A 62 -2.27 2.61 -19.20
N GLN A 63 -1.48 3.23 -20.08
CA GLN A 63 -0.22 3.88 -19.68
C GLN A 63 -0.45 5.04 -18.70
N VAL A 64 -1.48 5.84 -18.91
CA VAL A 64 -1.80 6.93 -17.96
C VAL A 64 -2.26 6.35 -16.61
N LEU A 65 -3.19 5.39 -16.62
CA LEU A 65 -3.70 4.79 -15.39
C LEU A 65 -2.63 4.04 -14.61
N THR A 66 -1.75 3.29 -15.29
CA THR A 66 -0.60 2.63 -14.63
C THR A 66 0.34 3.63 -13.97
N ARG A 67 0.62 4.79 -14.59
CA ARG A 67 1.43 5.86 -13.96
C ARG A 67 0.77 6.39 -12.69
N ILE A 68 -0.54 6.62 -12.72
CA ILE A 68 -1.30 7.08 -11.54
C ILE A 68 -1.28 6.03 -10.43
N LEU A 69 -1.51 4.76 -10.78
CA LEU A 69 -1.45 3.66 -9.80
C LEU A 69 -0.04 3.47 -9.23
N ALA A 70 1.01 3.66 -10.02
CA ALA A 70 2.39 3.63 -9.55
C ALA A 70 2.69 4.78 -8.57
N LYS A 71 2.17 5.99 -8.85
CA LYS A 71 2.25 7.14 -7.93
C LYS A 71 1.58 6.81 -6.59
N LEU A 72 0.38 6.22 -6.63
CA LEU A 72 -0.30 5.73 -5.43
C LEU A 72 0.48 4.62 -4.72
N ALA A 73 1.00 3.62 -5.44
CA ALA A 73 1.78 2.52 -4.87
C ALA A 73 2.97 3.05 -4.08
N LYS A 74 3.71 4.02 -4.66
CA LYS A 74 4.85 4.67 -4.03
C LYS A 74 4.44 5.47 -2.79
N ALA A 75 3.32 6.18 -2.86
CA ALA A 75 2.80 6.90 -1.70
C ALA A 75 2.44 5.94 -0.56
N MET A 76 1.76 4.83 -0.87
CA MET A 76 1.38 3.81 0.10
C MET A 76 2.60 3.11 0.72
N SER A 77 3.61 2.75 -0.09
CA SER A 77 4.84 2.15 0.44
C SER A 77 5.58 3.09 1.38
N SER A 78 5.63 4.39 1.06
CA SER A 78 6.24 5.39 1.94
C SER A 78 5.54 5.49 3.31
N VAL A 79 4.20 5.36 3.35
CA VAL A 79 3.45 5.32 4.62
C VAL A 79 3.81 4.07 5.40
N LEU A 80 3.80 2.90 4.75
CA LEU A 80 4.13 1.63 5.41
C LEU A 80 5.55 1.63 5.97
N CYS A 81 6.54 2.17 5.25
CA CYS A 81 7.90 2.35 5.75
C CYS A 81 7.92 3.20 7.03
N ARG A 82 7.27 4.37 7.02
CA ARG A 82 7.20 5.24 8.21
C ARG A 82 6.50 4.58 9.40
N LEU A 83 5.41 3.86 9.16
CA LEU A 83 4.70 3.13 10.22
C LEU A 83 5.60 2.03 10.80
N ARG A 84 6.32 1.30 9.94
CA ARG A 84 7.26 0.27 10.37
C ARG A 84 8.43 0.84 11.18
N GLU A 85 9.02 1.95 10.74
CA GLU A 85 10.07 2.66 11.48
C GLU A 85 9.59 3.09 12.88
N ARG A 86 8.34 3.56 12.97
CA ARG A 86 7.74 3.93 14.26
C ARG A 86 7.42 2.72 15.14
N GLY A 87 6.90 1.64 14.55
CA GLY A 87 6.42 0.47 15.29
C GLY A 87 7.50 -0.59 15.58
N GLY A 88 8.63 -0.60 14.87
CA GLY A 88 9.76 -1.49 15.12
C GLY A 88 10.25 -1.46 16.58
N PRO A 89 10.56 -0.27 17.14
CA PRO A 89 10.94 -0.14 18.55
C PRO A 89 9.84 -0.54 19.54
N MET A 90 8.56 -0.50 19.14
CA MET A 90 7.44 -0.96 19.97
C MET A 90 7.33 -2.48 19.92
N ALA A 91 7.49 -3.08 18.74
CA ALA A 91 7.45 -4.53 18.55
C ALA A 91 8.55 -5.25 19.35
N VAL A 92 9.75 -4.66 19.41
CA VAL A 92 10.85 -5.16 20.25
C VAL A 92 10.43 -5.18 21.73
N ARG A 93 9.99 -4.03 22.26
CA ARG A 93 9.56 -3.90 23.66
C ARG A 93 8.42 -4.87 24.03
N MET A 94 7.41 -4.98 23.17
CA MET A 94 6.27 -5.89 23.38
C MET A 94 6.70 -7.35 23.34
N SER A 95 7.60 -7.72 22.41
CA SER A 95 8.14 -9.08 22.34
C SER A 95 8.94 -9.46 23.60
N GLU A 96 9.72 -8.52 24.14
CA GLU A 96 10.53 -8.73 25.33
C GLU A 96 9.65 -8.89 26.58
N LEU A 97 8.62 -8.07 26.73
CA LEU A 97 7.63 -8.20 27.81
C LEU A 97 6.92 -9.56 27.76
N ALA A 98 6.49 -10.00 26.58
CA ALA A 98 5.83 -11.28 26.42
C ALA A 98 6.77 -12.47 26.73
N VAL A 99 8.06 -12.37 26.38
CA VAL A 99 9.07 -13.37 26.75
C VAL A 99 9.31 -13.39 28.26
N GLN A 100 9.29 -12.24 28.93
CA GLN A 100 9.35 -12.15 30.40
C GLN A 100 8.14 -12.83 31.06
N TRP A 101 6.99 -12.87 30.37
CA TRP A 101 5.81 -13.64 30.75
C TRP A 101 5.82 -15.08 30.21
N GLU A 102 7.01 -15.66 30.06
CA GLU A 102 7.24 -17.05 29.64
C GLU A 102 6.79 -17.42 28.22
N ASN A 103 6.37 -16.46 27.39
CA ASN A 103 6.02 -16.72 26.00
C ASN A 103 7.25 -16.57 25.08
N GLN A 104 8.04 -17.65 24.96
CA GLN A 104 9.26 -17.63 24.14
C GLN A 104 8.99 -17.42 22.64
N LEU A 105 7.81 -17.81 22.14
CA LEU A 105 7.44 -17.62 20.73
C LEU A 105 7.27 -16.13 20.39
N ALA A 106 6.96 -15.30 21.38
CA ALA A 106 6.78 -13.87 21.18
C ALA A 106 8.05 -13.15 20.72
N LEU A 107 9.23 -13.75 20.91
CA LEU A 107 10.49 -13.20 20.40
C LEU A 107 10.43 -12.95 18.89
N SER A 108 9.72 -13.80 18.15
CA SER A 108 9.55 -13.70 16.70
C SER A 108 8.72 -12.49 16.25
N TRP A 109 7.84 -11.96 17.11
CA TRP A 109 6.94 -10.84 16.78
C TRP A 109 7.72 -9.58 16.41
N ARG A 110 8.92 -9.40 16.97
CA ARG A 110 9.79 -8.28 16.65
C ARG A 110 10.18 -8.23 15.17
N PHE A 111 10.13 -9.36 14.46
CA PHE A 111 10.48 -9.47 13.05
C PHE A 111 9.26 -9.48 12.12
N ASP A 112 8.05 -9.60 12.67
CA ASP A 112 6.83 -9.55 11.87
C ASP A 112 6.54 -8.12 11.42
N GLU A 113 6.68 -7.88 10.11
CA GLU A 113 6.45 -6.56 9.51
C GLU A 113 5.01 -6.08 9.70
N SER A 114 4.04 -6.99 9.69
CA SER A 114 2.63 -6.66 9.88
C SER A 114 2.40 -6.17 11.31
N PHE A 115 3.01 -6.85 12.28
CA PHE A 115 2.97 -6.46 13.68
C PHE A 115 3.61 -5.09 13.91
N GLN A 116 4.79 -4.85 13.33
CA GLN A 116 5.45 -3.54 13.37
C GLN A 116 4.58 -2.43 12.78
N VAL A 117 3.93 -2.67 11.63
CA VAL A 117 3.04 -1.68 11.01
C VAL A 117 1.80 -1.40 11.85
N CYS A 118 1.18 -2.43 12.45
CA CYS A 118 0.01 -2.27 13.33
C CYS A 118 0.33 -1.41 14.55
N LEU A 119 1.44 -1.71 15.24
CA LEU A 119 1.91 -0.91 16.38
C LEU A 119 2.24 0.53 15.97
N GLY A 120 2.89 0.73 14.82
CA GLY A 120 3.19 2.05 14.29
C GLY A 120 1.94 2.86 13.91
N ALA A 121 0.86 2.18 13.54
CA ALA A 121 -0.45 2.77 13.24
C ALA A 121 -1.29 3.05 14.50
N GLY A 122 -0.86 2.58 15.69
CA GLY A 122 -1.63 2.68 16.92
C GLY A 122 -2.83 1.73 16.97
N ILE A 123 -2.80 0.67 16.17
CA ILE A 123 -3.79 -0.41 16.22
C ILE A 123 -3.28 -1.42 17.25
N VAL A 124 -3.95 -1.48 18.40
CA VAL A 124 -3.67 -2.40 19.52
C VAL A 124 -4.78 -3.43 19.61
#